data_AF-A0A2E4B964-F1
#
_entry.id   AF-A0A2E4B964-F1
#
_cell.length_a   1.000
_cell.length_b   1.000
_cell.length_c   1.000
_cell.angle_alpha   90.00
_cell.angle_beta   90.00
_cell.angle_gamma   90.00
#
_symmetry.space_group_name_H-M   'P 1'
#
loop_
_entity.id
_entity.type
_entity.pdbx_description
1 polymer ?
#
loop_
_entity_poly.entity_id
_entity_poly.type
_entity_poly.pdbx_seq_one_letter_code
_entity_poly.pdbx_strand_id
1 'polypeptide(L)'
;MLLEKPQHSIFLPDLVLSDLLPDHFPAWKQDTELESVRWLCKATRQFFALRKRRGCIVNSENQLLHQNELGDSKKANEWVCGVLKSAEPRPRLFVDLCVPLLHSLAFRGDADALDRFLRCLIDEFDKAVAHVEVPSGLWVRKSDVVRGLQLYEQVHLARNVRCTSIRVLARHPILFGGMVYACAFALAFLRLRWMEKRTRMLLTIGVIPEFR
;
A
#
# COMPACT_ATOMS: atom_id res chain seq x y z
N MET A 1 20.38 17.14 -25.60
CA MET A 1 19.36 17.99 -24.94
C MET A 1 18.70 17.13 -23.87
N LEU A 2 18.84 17.46 -22.59
CA LEU A 2 18.16 16.72 -21.52
C LEU A 2 16.68 17.10 -21.59
N LEU A 3 15.78 16.12 -21.75
CA LEU A 3 14.34 16.37 -21.65
C LEU A 3 14.02 16.90 -20.25
N GLU A 4 13.27 17.99 -20.16
CA GLU A 4 12.79 18.50 -18.89
C GLU A 4 11.94 17.44 -18.18
N LYS A 5 12.23 17.20 -16.90
CA LYS A 5 11.44 16.25 -16.11
C LYS A 5 10.07 16.86 -15.83
N PRO A 6 8.97 16.14 -16.09
CA PRO A 6 7.65 16.62 -15.69
C PRO A 6 7.57 16.69 -14.16
N GLN A 7 6.67 17.52 -13.66
CA GLN A 7 6.44 17.64 -12.22
C GLN A 7 5.88 16.34 -11.63
N HIS A 8 5.04 15.64 -12.40
CA HIS A 8 4.31 14.45 -11.97
C HIS A 8 4.84 13.19 -12.64
N SER A 9 4.60 12.07 -11.97
CA SER A 9 4.96 10.74 -12.46
C SER A 9 4.22 10.41 -13.76
N ILE A 10 4.93 9.75 -14.67
CA ILE A 10 4.37 9.20 -15.91
C ILE A 10 3.97 7.72 -15.74
N PHE A 11 4.23 7.13 -14.57
CA PHE A 11 3.75 5.79 -14.25
C PHE A 11 2.23 5.79 -14.06
N LEU A 12 1.57 4.82 -14.70
CA LEU A 12 0.17 4.53 -14.51
C LEU A 12 0.00 3.71 -13.21
N PRO A 13 -0.79 4.19 -12.23
CA PRO A 13 -0.92 3.53 -10.94
C PRO A 13 -1.43 2.09 -11.02
N ASP A 14 -2.33 1.79 -11.95
CA ASP A 14 -2.92 0.46 -12.14
C ASP A 14 -1.88 -0.61 -12.52
N LEU A 15 -0.95 -0.27 -13.41
CA LEU A 15 0.15 -1.14 -13.81
C LEU A 15 1.13 -1.36 -12.66
N VAL A 16 1.50 -0.28 -11.97
CA VAL A 16 2.43 -0.36 -10.82
C VAL A 16 1.82 -1.20 -9.69
N LEU A 17 0.55 -1.00 -9.35
CA LEU A 17 -0.15 -1.75 -8.32
C LEU A 17 -0.32 -3.23 -8.68
N SER A 18 -0.53 -3.54 -9.96
CA SER A 18 -0.63 -4.92 -10.45
C SER A 18 0.70 -5.65 -10.35
N ASP A 19 1.82 -4.97 -10.60
CA ASP A 19 3.15 -5.57 -10.47
C ASP A 19 3.60 -5.70 -9.00
N LEU A 20 3.23 -4.75 -8.13
CA LEU A 20 3.56 -4.78 -6.70
C LEU A 20 2.76 -5.85 -5.94
N LEU A 21 1.53 -6.13 -6.36
CA LEU A 21 0.64 -7.12 -5.76
C LEU A 21 -0.10 -7.90 -6.85
N PRO A 22 0.55 -8.88 -7.49
CA PRO A 22 -0.04 -9.63 -8.60
C PRO A 22 -1.21 -10.50 -8.11
N ASP A 23 -0.95 -11.26 -7.05
CA ASP A 23 -1.88 -12.25 -6.51
C ASP A 23 -2.43 -11.77 -5.16
N HIS A 24 -1.98 -12.42 -4.09
CA HIS A 24 -2.42 -12.19 -2.73
C HIS A 24 -1.30 -11.64 -1.89
N PHE A 25 -1.75 -10.98 -0.86
CA PHE A 25 -0.97 -10.57 0.27
C PHE A 25 -0.39 -11.80 0.99
N PRO A 26 0.92 -11.85 1.33
CA PRO A 26 1.47 -12.97 2.07
C PRO A 26 0.80 -13.06 3.45
N ALA A 27 0.62 -14.25 4.02
CA ALA A 27 0.07 -14.39 5.37
C ALA A 27 0.91 -13.58 6.38
N TRP A 28 0.24 -12.84 7.26
CA TRP A 28 0.91 -12.04 8.29
C TRP A 28 1.09 -12.82 9.57
N LYS A 29 2.20 -12.56 10.26
CA LYS A 29 2.53 -13.12 11.56
C LYS A 29 2.18 -12.07 12.62
N GLN A 30 2.83 -12.15 13.78
CA GLN A 30 2.43 -11.46 14.99
C GLN A 30 2.68 -9.93 14.95
N ASP A 31 3.74 -9.46 14.30
CA ASP A 31 4.10 -8.04 14.25
C ASP A 31 3.69 -7.39 12.91
N THR A 32 2.42 -7.02 12.85
CA THR A 32 1.79 -6.48 11.64
C THR A 32 2.44 -5.18 11.14
N GLU A 33 2.91 -4.32 12.03
CA GLU A 33 3.56 -3.04 11.70
C GLU A 33 4.90 -3.28 11.01
N LEU A 34 5.79 -4.06 11.63
CA LEU A 34 7.10 -4.38 11.05
C LEU A 34 6.98 -5.19 9.77
N GLU A 35 6.00 -6.08 9.70
CA GLU A 35 5.72 -6.84 8.47
C GLU A 35 5.27 -5.96 7.32
N SER A 36 4.51 -4.90 7.59
CA SER A 36 4.12 -3.90 6.60
C SER A 36 5.34 -3.22 6.00
N VAL A 37 6.27 -2.79 6.87
CA VAL A 37 7.53 -2.14 6.47
C VAL A 37 8.38 -3.10 5.63
N ARG A 38 8.52 -4.36 6.09
CA ARG A 38 9.29 -5.40 5.38
C ARG A 38 8.66 -5.77 4.04
N TRP A 39 7.34 -5.89 3.99
CA TRP A 39 6.60 -6.18 2.77
C TRP A 39 6.76 -5.04 1.76
N LEU A 40 6.62 -3.78 2.19
CA LEU A 40 6.83 -2.61 1.34
C LEU A 40 8.23 -2.63 0.70
N CYS A 41 9.29 -2.82 1.52
CA CYS A 41 10.66 -2.91 1.03
C CYS A 41 10.85 -4.09 0.05
N LYS A 42 10.24 -5.24 0.34
CA LYS A 42 10.34 -6.42 -0.52
C LYS A 42 9.64 -6.20 -1.86
N ALA A 43 8.41 -5.72 -1.84
CA ALA A 43 7.57 -5.52 -3.03
C ALA A 43 8.22 -4.52 -3.99
N THR A 44 8.68 -3.37 -3.47
CA THR A 44 9.36 -2.35 -4.28
C THR A 44 10.69 -2.84 -4.86
N ARG A 45 11.53 -3.55 -4.09
CA ARG A 45 12.75 -4.18 -4.63
C ARG A 45 12.44 -5.19 -5.75
N GLN A 46 11.42 -6.02 -5.56
CA GLN A 46 10.97 -6.98 -6.57
C GLN A 46 10.50 -6.26 -7.84
N PHE A 47 9.70 -5.20 -7.71
CA PHE A 47 9.26 -4.37 -8.83
C PHE A 47 10.44 -3.89 -9.69
N PHE A 48 11.50 -3.35 -9.09
CA PHE A 48 12.67 -2.88 -9.85
C PHE A 48 13.57 -4.01 -10.38
N ALA A 49 13.51 -5.20 -9.81
CA ALA A 49 14.23 -6.38 -10.28
C ALA A 49 13.57 -7.03 -11.50
N LEU A 50 12.26 -6.89 -11.67
CA LEU A 50 11.52 -7.44 -12.81
C LEU A 50 11.93 -6.75 -14.12
N ARG A 51 12.25 -7.57 -15.14
CA ARG A 51 12.65 -7.11 -16.48
C ARG A 51 11.48 -6.74 -17.39
N LYS A 52 10.23 -7.13 -17.07
CA LYS A 52 9.07 -6.98 -17.96
C LYS A 52 8.13 -5.87 -17.49
N ARG A 53 7.73 -5.05 -18.48
CA ARG A 53 6.58 -4.11 -18.55
C ARG A 53 6.50 -3.07 -17.42
N ARG A 54 7.24 -1.98 -17.56
CA ARG A 54 7.25 -0.90 -16.56
C ARG A 54 6.22 0.16 -16.93
N GLY A 55 5.03 -0.01 -16.38
CA GLY A 55 4.08 1.02 -15.93
C GLY A 55 3.69 2.21 -16.82
N CYS A 56 4.05 2.29 -18.10
CA CYS A 56 3.59 3.37 -18.98
C CYS A 56 3.49 2.92 -20.46
N ILE A 57 2.71 3.65 -21.26
CA ILE A 57 2.72 3.51 -22.72
C ILE A 57 3.98 4.21 -23.23
N VAL A 58 5.00 3.43 -23.58
CA VAL A 58 6.26 3.94 -24.12
C VAL A 58 6.15 4.02 -25.64
N ASN A 59 6.09 5.24 -26.18
CA ASN A 59 6.46 5.49 -27.58
C ASN A 59 7.96 5.87 -27.67
N SER A 60 8.52 5.92 -28.87
CA SER A 60 9.93 6.26 -29.08
C SER A 60 10.32 7.63 -28.50
N GLU A 61 9.38 8.56 -28.44
CA GLU A 61 9.58 9.94 -27.97
C GLU A 61 9.69 10.02 -26.43
N ASN A 62 8.92 9.20 -25.70
CA ASN A 62 8.89 9.23 -24.24
C ASN A 62 9.75 8.15 -23.57
N GLN A 63 10.50 7.37 -24.36
CA GLN A 63 11.36 6.30 -23.84
C GLN A 63 12.46 6.84 -22.91
N LEU A 64 13.03 8.00 -23.22
CA LEU A 64 14.06 8.63 -22.38
C LEU A 64 13.47 9.13 -21.05
N LEU A 65 12.28 9.75 -21.08
CA LEU A 65 11.59 10.20 -19.87
C LEU A 65 11.26 9.03 -18.94
N HIS A 66 10.77 7.93 -19.50
CA HIS A 66 10.50 6.71 -18.75
C HIS A 66 11.76 6.11 -18.13
N GLN A 67 12.87 6.06 -18.87
CA GLN A 67 14.16 5.59 -18.32
C GLN A 67 14.65 6.48 -17.17
N ASN A 68 14.49 7.79 -17.30
CA ASN A 68 14.84 8.75 -16.25
C ASN A 68 13.99 8.56 -15.00
N GLU A 69 12.67 8.44 -15.15
CA GLU A 69 11.78 8.22 -14.00
C GLU A 69 12.12 6.92 -13.28
N LEU A 70 12.33 5.87 -14.06
CA LEU A 70 12.69 4.57 -13.56
C LEU A 70 14.02 4.59 -12.79
N GLY A 71 15.00 5.32 -13.31
CA GLY A 71 16.29 5.53 -12.64
C GLY A 71 16.13 6.27 -11.31
N ASP A 72 15.35 7.35 -11.28
CA ASP A 72 15.07 8.12 -10.07
C ASP A 72 14.30 7.30 -9.04
N SER A 73 13.22 6.62 -9.46
CA SER A 73 12.44 5.72 -8.60
C SER A 73 13.29 4.60 -8.01
N LYS A 74 14.22 4.03 -8.79
CA LYS A 74 15.12 2.99 -8.29
C LYS A 74 16.06 3.52 -7.21
N LYS A 75 16.69 4.68 -7.43
CA LYS A 75 17.57 5.32 -6.44
C LYS A 75 16.81 5.72 -5.18
N ALA A 76 15.63 6.31 -5.33
CA ALA A 76 14.76 6.65 -4.21
C ALA A 76 14.38 5.40 -3.40
N ASN A 77 14.07 4.30 -4.08
CA ASN A 77 13.75 3.04 -3.43
C ASN A 77 14.95 2.43 -2.68
N GLU A 78 16.15 2.48 -3.25
CA GLU A 78 17.37 2.04 -2.57
C GLU A 78 17.61 2.82 -1.27
N TRP A 79 17.41 4.14 -1.31
CA TRP A 79 17.49 5.00 -0.13
C TRP A 79 16.44 4.66 0.93
N VAL A 80 15.16 4.59 0.55
CA VAL A 80 14.04 4.16 1.43
C VAL A 80 14.36 2.83 2.10
N CYS A 81 14.76 1.85 1.31
CA CYS A 81 15.10 0.52 1.78
C CYS A 81 16.29 0.52 2.73
N GLY A 82 17.21 1.48 2.60
CA GLY A 82 18.32 1.71 3.52
C GLY A 82 17.83 2.26 4.86
N VAL A 83 16.99 3.30 4.83
CA VAL A 83 16.39 3.92 6.03
C VAL A 83 15.57 2.90 6.83
N LEU A 84 14.80 2.05 6.15
CA LEU A 84 13.91 1.08 6.78
C LEU A 84 14.60 -0.22 7.20
N LYS A 85 15.89 -0.41 6.89
CA LYS A 85 16.61 -1.68 7.11
C LYS A 85 16.74 -2.04 8.60
N SER A 86 16.89 -1.03 9.45
CA SER A 86 17.07 -1.16 10.90
C SER A 86 15.77 -0.96 11.68
N ALA A 87 14.61 -1.10 11.04
CA ALA A 87 13.33 -0.96 11.71
C ALA A 87 13.13 -2.09 12.75
N GLU A 88 12.81 -1.70 13.98
CA GLU A 88 12.53 -2.61 15.10
C GLU A 88 11.04 -2.61 15.47
N PRO A 89 10.51 -3.73 15.97
CA PRO A 89 9.12 -3.85 16.44
C PRO A 89 8.73 -2.72 17.40
N ARG A 90 7.71 -1.92 17.05
CA ARG A 90 7.08 -0.97 17.98
C ARG A 90 5.67 -0.57 17.51
N PRO A 91 4.80 -0.10 18.41
CA PRO A 91 3.50 0.43 18.02
C PRO A 91 3.64 1.55 16.99
N ARG A 92 2.76 1.57 15.97
CA ARG A 92 2.70 2.60 14.92
C ARG A 92 3.98 2.78 14.09
N LEU A 93 4.90 1.81 14.15
CA LEU A 93 6.17 1.83 13.41
C LEU A 93 5.99 2.17 11.93
N PHE A 94 4.98 1.59 11.28
CA PHE A 94 4.77 1.81 9.85
C PHE A 94 4.48 3.27 9.55
N VAL A 95 3.54 3.88 10.29
CA VAL A 95 3.16 5.28 10.10
C VAL A 95 4.34 6.20 10.40
N ASP A 96 5.02 5.97 11.52
CA ASP A 96 6.14 6.80 11.99
C ASP A 96 7.32 6.82 11.02
N LEU A 97 7.56 5.72 10.30
CA LEU A 97 8.67 5.63 9.34
C LEU A 97 8.26 5.92 7.91
N CYS A 98 7.11 5.41 7.46
CA CYS A 98 6.75 5.43 6.04
C CYS A 98 6.01 6.71 5.62
N VAL A 99 5.30 7.38 6.53
CA VAL A 99 4.62 8.65 6.20
C VAL A 99 5.63 9.78 5.92
N PRO A 100 6.69 10.00 6.72
CA PRO A 100 7.71 11.02 6.41
C PRO A 100 8.44 10.77 5.08
N LEU A 101 8.68 9.49 4.75
CA LEU A 101 9.26 9.11 3.46
C LEU A 101 8.29 9.41 2.31
N LEU A 102 7.00 9.12 2.48
CA LEU A 102 5.97 9.44 1.50
C LEU A 102 5.86 10.95 1.28
N HIS A 103 5.87 11.73 2.36
CA HIS A 103 5.83 13.19 2.35
C HIS A 103 6.98 13.77 1.51
N SER A 104 8.18 13.24 1.71
CA SER A 104 9.39 13.69 1.02
C SER A 104 9.40 13.27 -0.45
N LEU A 105 9.08 12.01 -0.75
CA LEU A 105 9.27 11.40 -2.07
C LEU A 105 8.11 11.63 -3.04
N ALA A 106 6.88 11.56 -2.55
CA ALA A 106 5.68 11.60 -3.39
C ALA A 106 4.99 12.97 -3.38
N PHE A 107 5.22 13.79 -2.34
CA PHE A 107 4.53 15.08 -2.13
C PHE A 107 5.48 16.28 -1.93
N ARG A 108 6.82 16.11 -1.94
CA ARG A 108 7.83 17.18 -1.79
C ARG A 108 7.53 18.15 -0.65
N GLY A 109 7.14 17.60 0.50
CA GLY A 109 6.89 18.42 1.68
C GLY A 109 5.50 19.07 1.72
N ASP A 110 4.63 18.87 0.74
CA ASP A 110 3.24 19.34 0.79
C ASP A 110 2.44 18.48 1.79
N ALA A 111 2.31 19.00 3.02
CA ALA A 111 1.62 18.32 4.11
C ALA A 111 0.11 18.23 3.86
N ASP A 112 -0.50 19.24 3.24
CA ASP A 112 -1.94 19.28 3.00
C ASP A 112 -2.34 18.29 1.91
N ALA A 113 -1.54 18.17 0.84
CA ALA A 113 -1.77 17.17 -0.19
C ALA A 113 -1.63 15.74 0.35
N LEU A 114 -0.64 15.51 1.22
CA LEU A 114 -0.44 14.24 1.89
C LEU A 114 -1.61 13.89 2.83
N ASP A 115 -2.05 14.82 3.67
CA ASP A 115 -3.17 14.61 4.59
C ASP A 115 -4.46 14.29 3.81
N ARG A 116 -4.76 15.04 2.74
CA ARG A 116 -5.90 14.72 1.85
C ARG A 116 -5.77 13.33 1.24
N PHE A 117 -4.58 12.93 0.80
CA PHE A 117 -4.33 11.60 0.25
C PHE A 117 -4.60 10.49 1.28
N LEU A 118 -4.06 10.63 2.49
CA LEU A 118 -4.25 9.65 3.56
C LEU A 118 -5.72 9.53 3.98
N ARG A 119 -6.44 10.65 4.10
CA ARG A 119 -7.88 10.64 4.40
C ARG A 119 -8.68 9.97 3.29
N CYS A 120 -8.40 10.30 2.03
CA CYS A 120 -9.09 9.66 0.89
C CYS A 120 -8.83 8.15 0.84
N LEU A 121 -7.61 7.68 1.15
CA LEU A 121 -7.32 6.25 1.26
C LEU A 121 -8.20 5.58 2.31
N ILE A 122 -8.31 6.18 3.51
CA ILE A 122 -9.11 5.64 4.61
C ILE A 122 -10.58 5.59 4.19
N ASP A 123 -11.14 6.71 3.74
CA ASP A 123 -12.57 6.83 3.43
C ASP A 123 -13.00 5.90 2.30
N GLU A 124 -12.22 5.82 1.23
CA GLU A 124 -12.52 4.92 0.10
C GLU A 124 -12.40 3.45 0.49
N PHE A 125 -11.43 3.11 1.35
CA PHE A 125 -11.24 1.74 1.79
C PHE A 125 -12.35 1.29 2.74
N ASP A 126 -12.70 2.12 3.72
CA ASP A 126 -13.75 1.83 4.68
C ASP A 126 -15.09 1.59 3.98
N LYS A 127 -15.41 2.39 2.94
CA LYS A 127 -16.55 2.14 2.05
C LYS A 127 -16.44 0.81 1.32
N ALA A 128 -15.27 0.49 0.76
CA ALA A 128 -15.06 -0.75 0.01
C ALA A 128 -15.23 -2.00 0.88
N VAL A 129 -14.89 -1.94 2.17
CA VAL A 129 -14.98 -3.08 3.09
C VAL A 129 -16.16 -2.98 4.05
N ALA A 130 -17.07 -2.01 3.88
CA ALA A 130 -18.21 -1.78 4.77
C ALA A 130 -19.12 -3.01 4.90
N HIS A 131 -19.36 -3.70 3.79
CA HIS A 131 -20.18 -4.92 3.74
C HIS A 131 -19.60 -6.11 4.53
N VAL A 132 -18.31 -6.05 4.90
CA VAL A 132 -17.70 -7.06 5.75
C VAL A 132 -17.94 -6.65 7.19
N GLU A 133 -19.02 -7.17 7.75
CA GLU A 133 -19.39 -7.04 9.15
C GLU A 133 -19.68 -8.41 9.72
N VAL A 134 -19.42 -8.58 11.01
CA VAL A 134 -19.74 -9.83 11.68
C VAL A 134 -21.16 -9.72 12.22
N PRO A 135 -22.08 -10.63 11.87
CA PRO A 135 -23.41 -10.63 12.46
C PRO A 135 -23.31 -10.78 13.98
N SER A 136 -23.88 -9.82 14.71
CA SER A 136 -24.00 -9.89 16.16
C SER A 136 -25.19 -10.79 16.52
N GLY A 137 -24.91 -11.94 17.14
CA GLY A 137 -25.97 -12.85 17.56
C GLY A 137 -25.45 -14.06 18.34
N LEU A 138 -26.25 -14.52 19.31
CA LEU A 138 -25.97 -15.65 20.21
C LEU A 138 -25.71 -17.00 19.49
N TRP A 139 -26.03 -17.10 18.20
CA TRP A 139 -25.98 -18.34 17.42
C TRP A 139 -24.84 -18.41 16.39
N VAL A 140 -24.00 -17.37 16.30
CA VAL A 140 -22.91 -17.34 15.32
C VAL A 140 -21.72 -18.16 15.84
N ARG A 141 -21.40 -19.26 15.18
CA ARG A 141 -20.21 -20.06 15.51
C ARG A 141 -18.95 -19.26 15.18
N LYS A 142 -18.08 -19.06 16.17
CA LYS A 142 -16.80 -18.32 16.03
C LYS A 142 -15.96 -18.85 14.86
N SER A 143 -15.93 -20.16 14.66
CA SER A 143 -15.23 -20.83 13.56
C SER A 143 -15.71 -20.39 12.18
N ASP A 144 -17.02 -20.14 12.02
CA ASP A 144 -17.60 -19.74 10.73
C ASP A 144 -17.21 -18.30 10.39
N VAL A 145 -17.12 -17.42 11.39
CA VAL A 145 -16.64 -16.06 11.22
C VAL A 145 -15.16 -16.05 10.83
N VAL A 146 -14.32 -16.80 11.54
CA VAL A 146 -12.88 -16.89 11.24
C VAL A 146 -12.67 -17.41 9.81
N ARG A 147 -13.39 -18.46 9.42
CA ARG A 147 -13.35 -19.01 8.06
C ARG A 147 -13.83 -18.00 7.01
N GLY A 148 -14.91 -17.27 7.28
CA GLY A 148 -15.43 -16.23 6.38
C GLY A 148 -14.42 -15.09 6.17
N LEU A 149 -13.76 -14.63 7.23
CA LEU A 149 -12.71 -13.62 7.16
C LEU A 149 -11.51 -14.11 6.35
N GLN A 150 -11.06 -15.35 6.57
CA GLN A 150 -9.96 -15.95 5.80
C GLN A 150 -10.31 -16.06 4.31
N LEU A 151 -11.54 -16.47 3.98
CA LEU A 151 -12.00 -16.54 2.59
C LEU A 151 -12.00 -15.15 1.94
N TYR A 152 -12.49 -14.13 2.64
CA TYR A 152 -12.49 -12.75 2.15
C TYR A 152 -11.06 -12.25 1.90
N GLU A 153 -10.12 -12.53 2.80
CA GLU A 153 -8.71 -12.16 2.65
C GLU A 153 -8.07 -12.80 1.41
N GLN A 154 -8.38 -14.06 1.16
CA GLN A 154 -7.87 -14.80 0.01
C GLN A 154 -8.51 -14.30 -1.29
N VAL A 155 -9.82 -14.07 -1.33
CA VAL A 155 -10.52 -13.85 -2.61
C VAL A 155 -10.67 -12.36 -2.95
N HIS A 156 -10.93 -11.50 -1.98
CA HIS A 156 -11.44 -10.15 -2.22
C HIS A 156 -10.51 -9.03 -1.76
N LEU A 157 -9.77 -9.22 -0.66
CA LEU A 157 -8.98 -8.14 -0.04
C LEU A 157 -7.99 -7.50 -1.01
N ALA A 158 -7.17 -8.30 -1.70
CA ALA A 158 -6.16 -7.78 -2.64
C ALA A 158 -6.78 -6.96 -3.78
N ARG A 159 -7.95 -7.37 -4.27
CA ARG A 159 -8.70 -6.64 -5.28
C ARG A 159 -9.22 -5.31 -4.73
N ASN A 160 -9.86 -5.34 -3.55
CA ASN A 160 -10.42 -4.14 -2.94
C ASN A 160 -9.33 -3.11 -2.60
N VAL A 161 -8.20 -3.56 -2.07
CA VAL A 161 -7.04 -2.72 -1.78
C VAL A 161 -6.48 -2.12 -3.07
N ARG A 162 -6.25 -2.91 -4.15
CA ARG A 162 -5.80 -2.37 -5.44
C ARG A 162 -6.77 -1.35 -6.02
N CYS A 163 -8.05 -1.68 -6.12
CA CYS A 163 -9.05 -0.77 -6.69
C CYS A 163 -9.15 0.54 -5.90
N THR A 164 -9.09 0.45 -4.57
CA THR A 164 -9.07 1.64 -3.70
C THR A 164 -7.84 2.48 -3.96
N SER A 165 -6.65 1.88 -3.93
CA SER A 165 -5.39 2.58 -4.23
C SER A 165 -5.40 3.22 -5.61
N ILE A 166 -5.87 2.53 -6.66
CA ILE A 166 -6.00 3.09 -8.02
C ILE A 166 -6.89 4.33 -8.01
N ARG A 167 -8.10 4.24 -7.45
CA ARG A 167 -9.06 5.36 -7.43
C ARG A 167 -8.49 6.58 -6.72
N VAL A 168 -7.77 6.38 -5.62
CA VAL A 168 -7.17 7.48 -4.87
C VAL A 168 -5.95 8.03 -5.62
N LEU A 169 -5.00 7.20 -6.04
CA LEU A 169 -3.80 7.65 -6.76
C LEU A 169 -4.13 8.37 -8.07
N ALA A 170 -5.21 8.01 -8.76
CA ALA A 170 -5.66 8.70 -9.96
C ALA A 170 -6.15 10.15 -9.71
N ARG A 171 -6.52 10.48 -8.46
CA ARG A 171 -7.00 11.83 -8.06
C ARG A 171 -5.91 12.68 -7.42
N HIS A 172 -4.77 12.08 -7.08
CA HIS A 172 -3.70 12.75 -6.36
C HIS A 172 -2.45 12.85 -7.25
N PRO A 173 -1.96 14.07 -7.55
CA PRO A 173 -0.78 14.24 -8.38
C PRO A 173 0.47 13.77 -7.63
N ILE A 174 0.99 12.60 -8.00
CA ILE A 174 2.22 12.06 -7.41
C ILE A 174 3.43 12.58 -8.19
N LEU A 175 4.47 12.98 -7.45
CA LEU A 175 5.69 13.49 -8.05
C LEU A 175 6.46 12.44 -8.85
N PHE A 176 7.20 12.95 -9.83
CA PHE A 176 8.12 12.16 -10.64
C PHE A 176 9.09 11.36 -9.76
N GLY A 177 9.15 10.05 -10.00
CA GLY A 177 9.99 9.14 -9.20
C GLY A 177 9.30 8.57 -7.94
N GLY A 178 8.22 9.19 -7.46
CA GLY A 178 7.54 8.83 -6.21
C GLY A 178 6.42 7.79 -6.34
N MET A 179 5.91 7.52 -7.55
CA MET A 179 4.71 6.70 -7.78
C MET A 179 4.84 5.26 -7.24
N VAL A 180 5.98 4.60 -7.48
CA VAL A 180 6.19 3.23 -7.02
C VAL A 180 6.11 3.12 -5.50
N TYR A 181 6.72 4.09 -4.80
CA TYR A 181 6.65 4.13 -3.35
C TYR A 181 5.24 4.46 -2.86
N ALA A 182 4.55 5.43 -3.47
CA ALA A 182 3.17 5.77 -3.13
C ALA A 182 2.20 4.59 -3.30
N CYS A 183 2.36 3.82 -4.39
CA CYS A 183 1.60 2.60 -4.64
C CYS A 183 1.87 1.55 -3.55
N ALA A 184 3.14 1.24 -3.27
CA ALA A 184 3.50 0.25 -2.26
C ALA A 184 3.05 0.68 -0.85
N PHE A 185 3.19 1.96 -0.52
CA PHE A 185 2.66 2.55 0.71
C PHE A 185 1.16 2.33 0.82
N ALA A 186 0.38 2.69 -0.21
CA ALA A 186 -1.08 2.57 -0.17
C ALA A 186 -1.51 1.11 0.05
N LEU A 187 -0.89 0.16 -0.65
CA LEU A 187 -1.17 -1.27 -0.47
C LEU A 187 -0.91 -1.73 0.97
N ALA A 188 0.26 -1.38 1.55
CA ALA A 188 0.63 -1.75 2.91
C ALA A 188 -0.27 -1.09 3.96
N PHE A 189 -0.55 0.20 3.79
CA PHE A 189 -1.37 1.00 4.68
C PHE A 189 -2.82 0.49 4.74
N LEU A 190 -3.45 0.25 3.58
CA LEU A 190 -4.81 -0.27 3.53
C LEU A 190 -4.91 -1.69 4.12
N ARG A 191 -3.85 -2.48 3.97
CA ARG A 191 -3.79 -3.78 4.62
C ARG A 191 -3.70 -3.67 6.15
N LEU A 192 -2.91 -2.74 6.68
CA LEU A 192 -2.88 -2.46 8.13
C LEU A 192 -4.27 -2.06 8.63
N ARG A 193 -4.97 -1.18 7.89
CA ARG A 193 -6.35 -0.80 8.22
C ARG A 193 -7.30 -1.99 8.24
N TRP A 194 -7.15 -2.92 7.30
CA TRP A 194 -7.91 -4.18 7.33
C TRP A 194 -7.59 -5.02 8.57
N MET A 195 -6.32 -5.12 8.97
CA MET A 195 -5.92 -5.84 10.19
C MET A 195 -6.50 -5.21 11.46
N GLU A 196 -6.56 -3.88 11.56
CA GLU A 196 -7.25 -3.19 12.65
C GLU A 196 -8.74 -3.54 12.67
N LYS A 197 -9.42 -3.48 11.52
CA LYS A 197 -10.84 -3.84 11.38
C LYS A 197 -11.09 -5.31 11.77
N ARG A 198 -10.30 -6.24 11.23
CA ARG A 198 -10.34 -7.68 11.55
C ARG A 198 -10.13 -7.95 13.03
N THR A 199 -9.15 -7.29 13.65
CA THR A 199 -8.85 -7.49 15.07
C THR A 199 -10.02 -7.06 15.93
N ARG A 200 -10.63 -5.89 15.63
CA ARG A 200 -11.87 -5.44 16.31
C ARG A 200 -13.00 -6.46 16.17
N MET A 201 -13.23 -6.98 14.97
CA MET A 201 -14.25 -8.02 14.75
C MET A 201 -14.00 -9.29 15.57
N LEU A 202 -12.76 -9.76 15.62
CA LEU A 202 -12.38 -10.97 16.36
C LEU A 202 -12.46 -10.77 17.88
N LEU A 203 -12.21 -9.56 18.37
CA LEU A 203 -12.45 -9.16 19.76
C LEU A 203 -13.96 -9.18 20.07
N THR A 204 -14.79 -8.59 19.21
CA THR A 204 -16.26 -8.53 19.41
C THR A 204 -16.90 -9.91 19.54
N ILE A 205 -16.42 -10.91 18.80
CA ILE A 205 -16.91 -12.31 18.90
C ILE A 205 -16.21 -13.13 19.99
N GLY A 206 -15.27 -12.54 20.72
CA GLY A 206 -14.50 -13.22 21.77
C GLY A 206 -13.60 -14.35 21.25
N VAL A 207 -13.05 -14.22 20.04
CA VAL A 207 -11.96 -15.09 19.54
C VAL A 207 -10.61 -14.63 20.09
N ILE A 208 -10.41 -13.31 20.17
CA ILE A 208 -9.25 -12.71 20.83
C ILE A 208 -9.71 -12.26 22.22
N PRO A 209 -9.01 -12.61 23.31
CA PRO A 209 -9.35 -12.14 24.64
C PRO A 209 -9.15 -10.62 24.75
N GLU A 210 -10.07 -9.92 25.42
CA GLU A 210 -9.86 -8.54 25.84
C GLU A 210 -8.81 -8.54 26.96
N PHE A 211 -7.58 -8.10 26.64
CA PHE A 211 -6.61 -7.78 27.68
C PHE A 211 -6.98 -6.41 28.23
N ARG A 212 -7.58 -6.38 29.42
CA ARG A 212 -7.78 -5.18 30.24
C ARG A 212 -6.56 -4.92 31.10
#